data_AF-A0A7J6Q8F8-F1
#
_entry.id   AF-A0A7J6Q8F8-F1
#
_cell.length_a   1.000
_cell.length_b   1.000
_cell.length_c   1.000
_cell.angle_alpha   90.00
_cell.angle_beta   90.00
_cell.angle_gamma   90.00
#
_symmetry.space_group_name_H-M   'P 1'
#
loop_
_entity.id
_entity.type
_entity.pdbx_description
1 polymer ?
#
loop_
_entity_poly.entity_id
_entity_poly.type
_entity_poly.pdbx_seq_one_letter_code
_entity_poly.pdbx_strand_id
1 'polypeptide(L)'
;MAVRRSTVLLSKLGPSKGRGPLTAKRAPSLRKGFGSIGLGTHTKKGFFMIDPRFVPQFKVPDLSDCPLKPYVSRQTPVINNARGFWPGGKINP
;
A
#
# COMPACT_ATOMS: atom_id res chain seq x y z
N MET A 1 -25.69 26.40 11.98
CA MET A 1 -25.99 25.05 11.43
C MET A 1 -24.81 24.07 11.39
N ALA A 2 -23.55 24.50 11.16
CA ALA A 2 -22.40 23.58 11.09
C ALA A 2 -22.04 22.89 12.43
N VAL A 3 -22.25 23.57 13.57
CA VAL A 3 -21.97 23.05 14.92
C VAL A 3 -22.90 21.89 15.32
N ARG A 4 -24.13 21.86 14.81
CA ARG A 4 -25.07 20.73 15.05
C ARG A 4 -24.66 19.44 14.32
N ARG A 5 -23.94 19.54 13.20
CA ARG A 5 -23.41 18.36 12.48
C ARG A 5 -22.16 17.80 13.14
N SER A 6 -21.32 18.63 13.78
CA SER A 6 -20.13 18.15 14.48
C SER A 6 -20.48 17.38 15.76
N THR A 7 -21.50 17.82 16.49
CA THR A 7 -21.98 17.13 17.71
C THR A 7 -22.66 15.80 17.42
N VAL A 8 -23.49 15.71 16.37
CA VAL A 8 -24.17 14.46 15.97
C VAL A 8 -23.19 13.44 15.36
N LEU A 9 -22.18 13.90 14.62
CA LEU A 9 -21.16 13.02 13.99
C LEU A 9 -19.92 12.79 14.87
N LEU A 10 -19.93 13.27 16.13
CA LEU A 10 -18.80 13.21 17.08
C LEU A 10 -17.46 13.73 16.49
N SER A 11 -17.50 14.54 15.44
CA SER A 11 -16.29 14.97 14.74
C SER A 11 -15.73 16.24 15.39
N LYS A 12 -14.44 16.22 15.76
CA LYS A 12 -13.74 17.36 16.35
C LYS A 12 -13.38 18.37 15.25
N LEU A 13 -14.36 19.07 14.67
CA LEU A 13 -14.13 20.04 13.61
C LEU A 13 -14.90 21.34 13.81
N GLY A 14 -14.22 22.45 13.54
CA GLY A 14 -14.82 23.78 13.46
C GLY A 14 -15.65 23.98 12.18
N PRO A 15 -16.50 25.02 12.14
CA PRO A 15 -17.51 25.22 11.09
C PRO A 15 -16.94 25.36 9.66
N SER A 16 -15.68 25.76 9.49
CA SER A 16 -15.01 25.91 8.20
C SER A 16 -14.40 24.62 7.64
N LYS A 17 -14.32 23.54 8.42
CA LYS A 17 -13.60 22.30 8.07
C LYS A 17 -14.52 21.09 7.78
N GLY A 18 -15.84 21.29 7.78
CA GLY A 18 -16.83 20.22 7.65
C GLY A 18 -17.06 19.63 6.25
N ARG A 19 -16.36 20.11 5.20
CA ARG A 19 -16.55 19.65 3.81
C ARG A 19 -15.40 18.79 3.26
N GLY A 20 -14.36 18.53 4.03
CA GLY A 20 -13.25 17.66 3.61
C GLY A 20 -13.54 16.16 3.84
N PRO A 21 -12.79 15.26 3.19
CA PRO A 21 -12.97 13.81 3.38
C PRO A 21 -12.75 13.41 4.84
N LEU A 22 -13.52 12.42 5.32
CA LEU A 22 -13.37 11.91 6.68
C LEU A 22 -11.99 11.25 6.84
N THR A 23 -11.30 11.50 7.96
CA THR A 23 -10.07 10.79 8.34
C THR A 23 -10.29 10.11 9.69
N ALA A 24 -9.49 9.08 9.99
CA ALA A 24 -9.61 8.33 11.25
C ALA A 24 -9.46 9.20 12.52
N LYS A 25 -8.79 10.36 12.42
CA LYS A 25 -8.61 11.30 13.55
C LYS A 25 -9.72 12.35 13.65
N ARG A 26 -10.48 12.59 12.58
CA ARG A 26 -11.52 13.63 12.53
C ARG A 26 -12.78 13.23 13.32
N ALA A 27 -13.14 11.95 13.32
CA ALA A 27 -14.27 11.42 14.08
C ALA A 27 -13.80 10.22 14.93
N PRO A 28 -13.56 10.40 16.25
CA PRO A 28 -13.00 9.37 17.11
C PRO A 28 -13.93 8.15 17.31
N SER A 29 -15.24 8.28 17.07
CA SER A 29 -16.18 7.17 17.11
C SER A 29 -16.23 6.34 15.82
N LEU A 30 -15.74 6.88 14.70
CA LEU A 30 -15.78 6.20 13.40
C LEU A 30 -14.42 5.57 13.08
N ARG A 31 -14.43 4.26 12.82
CA ARG A 31 -13.24 3.52 12.39
C ARG A 31 -13.11 3.59 10.87
N LYS A 32 -12.22 4.45 10.36
CA LYS A 32 -11.88 4.50 8.93
C LYS A 32 -10.54 3.79 8.69
N GLY A 33 -10.54 2.81 7.80
CA GLY A 33 -9.32 2.10 7.36
C GLY A 33 -8.50 2.90 6.34
N PHE A 34 -7.25 2.47 6.12
CA PHE A 34 -6.29 3.09 5.20
C PHE A 34 -5.90 2.17 4.03
N GLY A 35 -6.71 1.17 3.71
CA GLY A 35 -6.44 0.23 2.62
C GLY A 35 -5.39 -0.83 2.95
N SER A 36 -5.14 -1.10 4.24
CA SER A 36 -4.33 -2.25 4.67
C SER A 36 -5.01 -3.56 4.29
N ILE A 37 -4.20 -4.57 3.92
CA ILE A 37 -4.68 -5.92 3.60
C ILE A 37 -5.34 -6.55 4.83
N GLY A 38 -6.47 -7.23 4.64
CA GLY A 38 -7.14 -8.00 5.69
C GLY A 38 -6.37 -9.29 5.99
N LEU A 39 -5.77 -9.38 7.17
CA LEU A 39 -4.87 -10.49 7.55
C LEU A 39 -5.60 -11.71 8.16
N GLY A 40 -6.93 -11.65 8.31
CA GLY A 40 -7.67 -12.65 9.05
C GLY A 40 -9.05 -12.15 9.48
N THR A 41 -9.56 -12.67 10.59
CA THR A 41 -10.95 -12.47 11.00
C THR A 41 -11.07 -12.02 12.45
N HIS A 42 -12.11 -11.23 12.73
CA HIS A 42 -12.49 -10.89 14.10
C HIS A 42 -13.21 -12.07 14.76
N THR A 43 -12.86 -12.35 16.01
CA THR A 43 -13.52 -13.35 16.86
C THR A 43 -14.77 -12.77 17.51
N LYS A 44 -15.67 -13.64 17.98
CA LYS A 44 -16.89 -13.23 18.71
C LYS A 44 -16.63 -12.34 19.93
N LYS A 45 -15.47 -12.50 20.59
CA LYS A 45 -15.05 -11.72 21.77
C LYS A 45 -14.31 -10.41 21.42
N GLY A 46 -14.21 -10.06 20.13
CA GLY A 46 -13.54 -8.83 19.68
C GLY A 46 -12.04 -8.93 19.46
N PHE A 47 -11.40 -10.07 19.77
CA PHE A 47 -10.02 -10.33 19.36
C PHE A 47 -9.91 -10.52 17.84
N PHE A 48 -8.70 -10.47 17.31
CA PHE A 48 -8.42 -10.70 15.90
C PHE A 48 -7.53 -11.94 15.74
N MET A 49 -7.93 -12.88 14.90
CA MET A 49 -7.17 -14.08 14.58
C MET A 49 -6.52 -13.91 13.21
N ILE A 50 -5.19 -13.95 13.17
CA ILE A 50 -4.42 -13.82 11.94
C ILE A 50 -4.33 -15.18 11.26
N ASP A 51 -4.60 -15.22 9.95
CA ASP A 51 -4.36 -16.40 9.12
C ASP A 51 -3.02 -16.24 8.40
N PRO A 52 -2.03 -17.12 8.65
CA PRO A 52 -0.72 -17.03 8.01
C PRO A 52 -0.76 -17.02 6.48
N ARG A 53 -1.83 -17.54 5.87
CA ARG A 53 -2.00 -17.58 4.41
C ARG A 53 -2.25 -16.21 3.78
N PHE A 54 -2.86 -15.28 4.53
CA PHE A 54 -3.13 -13.92 4.05
C PHE A 54 -1.98 -12.95 4.34
N VAL A 55 -0.96 -13.39 5.09
CA VAL A 55 0.21 -12.56 5.38
C VAL A 55 1.10 -12.52 4.13
N PRO A 56 1.25 -11.35 3.47
CA PRO A 56 2.08 -11.26 2.27
C PRO A 56 3.55 -11.53 2.63
N GLN A 57 4.18 -12.43 1.88
CA GLN A 57 5.60 -12.75 2.02
C GLN A 57 6.37 -12.19 0.82
N PHE A 58 7.32 -11.31 1.08
CA PHE A 58 8.25 -10.85 0.06
C PHE A 58 9.37 -11.90 -0.08
N LYS A 59 9.36 -12.65 -1.19
CA LYS A 59 10.42 -13.59 -1.51
C LYS A 59 11.61 -12.80 -2.07
N VAL A 60 12.66 -12.69 -1.27
CA VAL A 60 13.90 -12.01 -1.65
C VAL A 60 14.93 -13.10 -2.00
N PRO A 61 15.52 -13.08 -3.21
CA PRO A 61 16.59 -14.00 -3.56
C PRO A 61 17.87 -13.68 -2.78
N ASP A 62 18.81 -14.61 -2.71
CA ASP A 62 20.16 -14.32 -2.21
C ASP A 62 20.86 -13.36 -3.20
N LEU A 63 21.41 -12.27 -2.67
CA LEU A 63 22.01 -11.18 -3.44
C LEU A 63 23.51 -11.04 -3.17
N SER A 64 24.13 -11.97 -2.44
CA SER A 64 25.52 -11.90 -2.01
C SER A 64 26.50 -11.67 -3.17
N ASP A 65 26.25 -12.31 -4.33
CA ASP A 65 27.08 -12.21 -5.53
C ASP A 65 26.38 -11.46 -6.69
N CYS A 66 25.45 -10.54 -6.40
CA CYS A 66 24.72 -9.81 -7.44
C CYS A 66 25.54 -8.60 -7.96
N PRO A 67 26.04 -8.60 -9.22
CA PRO A 67 26.83 -7.48 -9.75
C PRO A 67 25.96 -6.29 -10.18
N LEU A 68 24.63 -6.47 -10.24
CA LEU A 68 23.70 -5.46 -10.73
C LEU A 68 23.47 -4.37 -9.68
N LYS A 69 23.62 -3.12 -10.12
CA LYS A 69 23.36 -1.92 -9.30
C LYS A 69 22.05 -1.25 -9.75
N PRO A 70 21.39 -0.47 -8.89
CA PRO A 70 20.16 0.25 -9.25
C PRO A 70 20.37 1.30 -10.35
N TYR A 71 21.62 1.74 -10.56
CA TYR A 71 21.98 2.73 -11.54
C TYR A 71 23.05 2.21 -12.50
N VAL A 72 23.00 2.73 -13.72
CA VAL A 72 24.00 2.49 -14.78
C VAL A 72 24.85 3.76 -14.95
N SER A 73 26.09 3.61 -15.39
CA SER A 73 26.97 4.74 -15.70
C SER A 73 26.34 5.64 -16.78
N ARG A 74 26.52 6.96 -16.67
CA ARG A 74 26.04 7.89 -17.72
C ARG A 74 26.79 7.75 -19.05
N GLN A 75 27.94 7.09 -19.04
CA GLN A 75 28.74 6.84 -20.23
C GLN A 75 28.21 5.68 -21.07
N THR A 76 27.36 4.80 -20.52
CA THR A 76 26.79 3.71 -21.31
C THR A 76 25.73 4.25 -22.27
N PRO A 77 25.82 3.94 -23.57
CA PRO A 77 24.83 4.39 -24.55
C PRO A 77 23.46 3.72 -24.30
N VAL A 78 22.38 4.46 -24.55
CA VAL A 78 21.02 3.94 -24.47
C VAL A 78 20.72 3.12 -25.72
N ILE A 79 20.33 1.85 -25.52
CA ILE A 79 19.99 0.95 -26.62
C ILE A 79 18.48 1.07 -26.90
N ASN A 80 18.12 1.74 -28.00
CA ASN A 80 16.72 2.03 -28.35
C ASN A 80 15.92 0.82 -28.90
N ASN A 81 16.61 -0.24 -29.34
CA ASN A 81 16.01 -1.42 -29.99
C ASN A 81 16.51 -2.74 -29.37
N ALA A 82 16.51 -2.86 -28.04
CA ALA A 82 16.95 -4.06 -27.35
C ALA A 82 15.96 -5.23 -27.59
N ARG A 83 16.05 -5.90 -28.73
CA ARG A 83 15.35 -7.18 -28.96
C ARG A 83 16.11 -8.27 -28.21
N GLY A 84 15.52 -8.74 -27.11
CA GLY A 84 15.86 -10.00 -26.42
C GLY A 84 17.34 -10.32 -26.27
N PHE A 85 18.06 -9.60 -25.40
CA PHE A 85 19.44 -9.93 -25.04
C PHE A 85 19.49 -11.09 -24.03
N TRP A 86 18.83 -12.21 -24.34
CA TRP A 86 18.99 -13.46 -23.59
C TRP A 86 19.55 -14.50 -24.57
N PRO A 87 20.65 -15.20 -24.23
CA PRO A 87 21.14 -16.29 -25.06
C PRO A 87 20.06 -17.39 -25.03
N GLY A 88 19.33 -17.53 -26.15
CA GLY A 88 18.17 -18.43 -26.25
C GLY A 88 16.81 -17.75 -26.36
N GLY A 89 16.74 -16.42 -26.59
CA GLY A 89 15.52 -15.66 -26.85
C GLY A 89 14.76 -16.09 -28.11
N LYS A 90 14.19 -17.30 -28.09
CA LYS A 90 13.02 -17.62 -28.91
C LYS A 90 11.86 -16.82 -28.33
N ILE A 91 11.31 -15.91 -29.12
CA ILE A 91 9.92 -15.48 -28.95
C ILE A 91 9.13 -16.75 -29.22
N ASN A 92 8.67 -17.46 -28.18
CA ASN A 92 7.72 -18.55 -28.41
C ASN A 92 6.54 -17.95 -29.22
N PRO A 93 6.08 -18.63 -30.29
CA PRO A 93 4.94 -18.16 -31.07
C PRO A 93 3.70 -17.96 -30.20
#